data_AF-A0A4R5LMQ3-F1
#
_entry.id   AF-A0A4R5LMQ3-F1
#
_cell.length_a   1.000
_cell.length_b   1.000
_cell.length_c   1.000
_cell.angle_alpha   90.00
_cell.angle_beta   90.00
_cell.angle_gamma   90.00
#
_symmetry.space_group_name_H-M   'P 1'
#
loop_
_entity.id
_entity.type
_entity.pdbx_description
1 polymer ?
#
loop_
_entity_poly.entity_id
_entity_poly.type
_entity_poly.pdbx_seq_one_letter_code
_entity_poly.pdbx_strand_id
1 'polypeptide(L)' 'MTSGKTDEAKGRVKEAAGVLTGDKKLKGKGKADQAAGKIKQAAEKVQKKTEEVIDEVKDALS' A
#
# COMPACT_ATOMS: atom_id res chain seq x y z
N MET A 1 -8.35 -5.29 -2.82
CA MET A 1 -6.89 -5.52 -2.92
C MET A 1 -6.16 -4.75 -4.03
N THR A 2 -6.82 -4.00 -4.93
CA THR A 2 -6.15 -3.27 -6.03
C THR A 2 -5.58 -1.90 -5.66
N SER A 3 -6.01 -1.27 -4.55
CA SER A 3 -5.63 0.11 -4.22
C SER A 3 -4.17 0.26 -3.79
N GLY A 4 -3.66 -0.59 -2.88
CA GLY A 4 -2.33 -0.42 -2.29
C GLY A 4 -1.17 -0.59 -3.29
N LYS A 5 -1.33 -1.44 -4.30
CA LYS A 5 -0.34 -1.61 -5.39
C LYS A 5 -0.40 -0.45 -6.40
N THR A 6 -1.61 0.06 -6.66
CA THR A 6 -1.82 1.19 -7.57
C THR A 6 -1.26 2.49 -6.99
N ASP A 7 -1.45 2.72 -5.68
CA ASP A 7 -0.89 3.88 -4.97
C ASP A 7 0.65 3.87 -5.00
N GLU A 8 1.29 2.71 -4.80
CA GLU A 8 2.76 2.58 -4.88
C GLU A 8 3.30 2.86 -6.29
N ALA A 9 2.68 2.28 -7.32
CA ALA A 9 3.08 2.49 -8.70
C ALA A 9 2.94 3.97 -9.12
N LYS A 10 1.82 4.61 -8.75
CA LYS A 10 1.56 6.03 -9.00
C LYS A 10 2.58 6.92 -8.29
N GLY A 11 2.98 6.53 -7.08
CA GLY A 11 4.03 7.21 -6.33
C GLY A 11 5.39 7.15 -7.02
N ARG A 12 5.80 5.99 -7.55
CA ARG A 12 7.06 5.86 -8.33
C ARG A 12 7.06 6.73 -9.58
N VAL A 13 5.93 6.77 -10.30
CA VAL A 13 5.79 7.59 -11.50
C VAL A 13 5.91 9.08 -11.17
N LYS A 14 5.24 9.56 -10.11
CA LYS A 14 5.35 10.96 -9.67
C LYS A 14 6.75 11.31 -9.20
N GLU A 15 7.43 10.39 -8.51
CA GLU A 15 8.81 10.60 -8.08
C GLU A 15 9.76 10.73 -9.27
N ALA A 16 9.67 9.80 -10.22
CA ALA A 16 10.46 9.82 -11.44
C ALA A 16 10.20 11.09 -12.28
N ALA A 17 8.93 11.48 -12.43
CA ALA A 17 8.55 12.70 -13.12
C ALA A 17 9.12 13.94 -12.40
N GLY A 18 9.05 14.00 -11.07
CA GLY A 18 9.61 15.13 -10.30
C GLY A 18 11.14 15.19 -10.32
N VAL A 19 11.83 14.06 -10.41
CA VAL A 19 13.29 14.04 -10.63
C VAL A 19 13.62 14.53 -12.03
N LEU A 20 12.87 14.08 -13.04
CA LEU A 20 13.09 14.42 -14.45
C LEU A 20 12.82 15.91 -14.74
N THR A 21 11.76 16.48 -14.17
CA THR A 21 11.38 17.89 -14.37
C THR A 21 11.98 18.85 -13.35
N GLY A 22 12.69 18.34 -12.34
CA GLY A 22 13.20 19.15 -11.22
C GLY A 22 12.11 19.60 -10.24
N ASP A 23 10.88 19.11 -10.36
CA ASP A 23 9.75 19.48 -9.49
C ASP A 23 9.81 18.74 -8.14
N LYS A 24 10.22 19.47 -7.11
CA LYS A 24 10.29 18.98 -5.72
C LYS A 24 8.93 18.55 -5.15
N LYS A 25 7.81 19.16 -5.59
CA LYS A 25 6.46 18.78 -5.14
C LYS A 25 6.08 17.41 -5.71
N LEU A 26 6.35 17.15 -7.00
CA LEU A 26 6.10 15.85 -7.61
C LEU A 26 6.95 14.76 -6.96
N LYS A 27 8.24 15.04 -6.71
CA LYS A 27 9.13 14.13 -5.98
C LYS A 27 8.60 13.80 -4.58
N GLY A 28 8.17 14.81 -3.83
CA GLY A 28 7.61 14.67 -2.49
C GLY A 28 6.30 13.88 -2.47
N LYS A 29 5.35 14.20 -3.37
CA LYS A 29 4.10 13.44 -3.53
C LYS A 29 4.36 11.98 -3.88
N GLY A 30 5.31 11.72 -4.76
CA GLY A 30 5.67 10.36 -5.16
C GLY A 30 6.12 9.50 -3.97
N LYS A 31 6.97 10.06 -3.10
CA LYS A 31 7.40 9.37 -1.87
C LYS A 31 6.26 9.15 -0.87
N ALA A 32 5.39 10.15 -0.70
CA ALA A 32 4.24 10.03 0.20
C ALA A 32 3.26 8.94 -0.26
N ASP A 33 2.94 8.88 -1.55
CA ASP A 33 2.05 7.87 -2.13
C ASP A 33 2.64 6.45 -1.99
N GLN A 34 3.95 6.29 -2.20
CA GLN A 34 4.64 5.01 -1.95
C GLN A 34 4.56 4.59 -0.47
N ALA A 35 4.81 5.51 0.45
CA ALA A 35 4.76 5.22 1.88
C ALA A 35 3.35 4.82 2.33
N ALA A 36 2.33 5.55 1.89
CA ALA A 36 0.93 5.23 2.17
C ALA A 36 0.52 3.87 1.59
N GLY A 37 0.96 3.55 0.36
CA GLY A 37 0.72 2.24 -0.26
C GLY A 37 1.32 1.09 0.55
N LYS A 38 2.56 1.24 1.04
CA LYS A 38 3.23 0.23 1.89
C LYS A 38 2.53 0.03 3.24
N ILE A 39 2.10 1.12 3.88
CA ILE A 39 1.35 1.07 5.16
C ILE A 39 0.03 0.35 4.96
N LYS A 40 -0.75 0.68 3.91
CA LYS A 40 -2.00 -0.01 3.58
C LYS A 40 -1.77 -1.50 3.34
N GLN A 41 -0.73 -1.89 2.59
CA GLN A 41 -0.42 -3.29 2.36
C GLN A 41 -0.04 -4.03 3.64
N ALA A 42 0.69 -3.40 4.55
CA ALA A 42 1.02 -3.99 5.84
C ALA A 42 -0.24 -4.21 6.69
N ALA A 43 -1.12 -3.21 6.74
CA ALA A 43 -2.40 -3.30 7.44
C ALA A 43 -3.33 -4.38 6.85
N GLU A 44 -3.48 -4.43 5.52
CA GLU A 44 -4.27 -5.48 4.84
C GLU A 44 -3.70 -6.88 5.12
N LYS A 45 -2.37 -7.05 5.15
CA LYS A 45 -1.75 -8.35 5.49
C LYS A 45 -2.04 -8.78 6.92
N VAL A 46 -2.02 -7.84 7.87
CA VAL A 46 -2.34 -8.12 9.28
C VAL A 46 -3.81 -8.49 9.41
N GLN A 47 -4.72 -7.70 8.82
CA GLN A 47 -6.15 -8.01 8.83
C GLN A 47 -6.45 -9.38 8.24
N LYS A 48 -5.87 -9.68 7.06
CA LYS A 48 -6.10 -10.97 6.40
C LYS A 48 -5.65 -12.16 7.24
N LYS A 49 -4.48 -12.06 7.90
CA LYS A 49 -4.01 -13.11 8.82
C LYS A 49 -4.93 -13.27 10.02
N THR A 50 -5.44 -12.16 10.57
CA THR A 50 -6.38 -12.20 11.69
C THR A 50 -7.71 -12.85 11.28
N GLU A 51 -8.24 -12.50 10.10
CA GLU A 51 -9.46 -13.13 9.58
C GLU A 51 -9.25 -14.64 9.31
N GLU A 52 -8.13 -15.04 8.72
CA GLU A 52 -7.81 -16.46 8.47
C GLU A 52 -7.78 -17.28 9.77
N VAL A 53 -7.20 -16.74 10.86
CA VAL A 53 -7.17 -17.42 12.17
C VAL A 53 -8.56 -17.49 12.80
N ILE A 54 -9.36 -16.42 12.68
CA ILE A 54 -10.72 -16.40 13.25
C ILE A 54 -11.62 -17.39 12.51
N ASP A 55 -11.53 -17.48 11.18
CA ASP A 55 -12.31 -18.44 10.40
C ASP A 55 -11.93 -19.88 10.75
N GLU A 56 -10.64 -20.20 10.90
CA GLU A 56 -10.19 -21.54 11.29
C GLU A 56 -10.72 -21.96 12.68
N VAL A 57 -10.74 -21.03 13.64
CA VAL A 57 -11.33 -21.27 14.97
C VAL A 57 -12.85 -21.47 14.88
N LYS A 58 -13.54 -20.71 14.01
CA LYS A 58 -14.99 -20.79 13.86
C LYS A 58 -15.43 -22.09 13.18
N ASP A 59 -14.65 -22.57 12.22
CA ASP A 59 -14.87 -23.85 11.54
C ASP A 59 -14.64 -25.03 12.49
N ALA A 60 -13.63 -24.95 13.36
CA ALA A 60 -13.35 -25.97 14.37
C ALA A 60 -14.38 -26.06 15.51
N LEU A 61 -15.21 -25.03 15.68
CA LEU A 61 -16.25 -24.94 16.72
C LEU A 61 -17.66 -25.24 16.21
N SER A 62 -17.83 -25.45 14.89
CA SER A 62 -19.11 -25.78 14.24
C SER A 62 -19.26 -27.28 14.03
#